data_AF-A0AAV5PTY1-F1
#
_entry.id   AF-A0AAV5PTY1-F1
#
_cell.length_a   1.000
_cell.length_b   1.000
_cell.length_c   1.000
_cell.angle_alpha   90.00
_cell.angle_beta   90.00
_cell.angle_gamma   90.00
#
_symmetry.space_group_name_H-M   'P 1'
#
loop_
_entity.id
_entity.type
_entity.pdbx_description
1 polymer ?
#
loop_
_entity_poly.entity_id
_entity_poly.type
_entity_poly.pdbx_seq_one_letter_code
_entity_poly.pdbx_strand_id
1 'polypeptide(L)'
;MPCPCESSSGQSTGYDKIYPSLMTQAMEFAEVALSNNEVPIAALLHHPKFHILGKSFNLTNKSLNGTNHAELNLYNEIKLKFPDNHLQIWQESTLYVTVEPCIMCASLLDQLKIKRVIFGAVNERFGGNGSVFNIGNYQKIPGVGLEMAVMLLRRFYILENERSPDKINKKERKINFDQFPILNYANYIDRETWINIWGDISAGLLWDKGKGITLEGDTISFNI
;
A
#
# COMPACT_ATOMS: atom_id res chain seq x y z
N MET A 1 0.82 -51.26 16.78
CA MET A 1 -0.53 -50.68 16.76
C MET A 1 -0.38 -49.18 16.55
N PRO A 2 -0.87 -48.61 15.44
CA PRO A 2 -0.88 -47.16 15.23
C PRO A 2 -2.09 -46.53 15.93
N CYS A 3 -1.88 -45.33 16.48
CA CYS A 3 -2.87 -44.54 17.22
C CYS A 3 -3.95 -43.98 16.28
N PRO A 4 -5.23 -43.93 16.68
CA PRO A 4 -6.32 -43.45 15.83
C PRO A 4 -6.32 -41.92 15.74
N CYS A 5 -6.77 -41.47 14.57
CA CYS A 5 -7.09 -40.11 14.19
C CYS A 5 -7.81 -39.26 15.25
N GLU A 6 -7.40 -38.00 15.39
CA GLU A 6 -8.33 -36.88 15.41
C GLU A 6 -7.75 -35.72 14.60
N SER A 7 -8.33 -35.57 13.42
CA SER A 7 -8.18 -34.48 12.50
C SER A 7 -8.85 -33.22 13.07
N SER A 8 -8.07 -32.30 13.62
CA SER A 8 -8.49 -30.90 13.70
C SER A 8 -7.89 -30.15 12.52
N SER A 9 -8.51 -30.35 11.36
CA SER A 9 -8.38 -29.46 10.21
C SER A 9 -8.92 -28.08 10.59
N GLY A 10 -8.07 -27.26 11.20
CA GLY A 10 -8.29 -25.82 11.28
C GLY A 10 -8.23 -25.28 9.86
N GLN A 11 -9.39 -25.13 9.23
CA GLN A 11 -9.51 -24.44 7.95
C GLN A 11 -9.00 -23.00 8.16
N SER A 12 -7.79 -22.72 7.67
CA SER A 12 -7.27 -21.36 7.59
C SER A 12 -8.16 -20.59 6.61
N THR A 13 -9.06 -19.78 7.13
CA THR A 13 -9.88 -18.85 6.34
C THR A 13 -8.95 -18.03 5.45
N GLY A 14 -9.18 -18.06 4.14
CA GLY A 14 -8.27 -17.66 3.05
C GLY A 14 -7.87 -16.17 2.96
N TYR A 15 -7.76 -15.45 4.06
CA TYR A 15 -7.05 -14.18 4.16
C TYR A 15 -5.61 -14.47 4.61
N ASP A 16 -4.68 -14.69 3.66
CA ASP A 16 -3.27 -14.93 4.04
C ASP A 16 -2.76 -13.79 4.92
N LYS A 17 -1.93 -14.10 5.91
CA LYS A 17 -1.33 -13.15 6.85
C LYS A 17 -0.86 -11.86 6.15
N ILE A 18 -1.34 -10.71 6.63
CA ILE A 18 -0.67 -9.44 6.37
C ILE A 18 0.63 -9.46 7.16
N TYR A 19 1.73 -9.07 6.52
CA TYR A 19 3.03 -8.98 7.17
C TYR A 19 3.43 -7.50 7.28
N PRO A 20 3.19 -6.84 8.43
CA PRO A 20 3.62 -5.46 8.66
C PRO A 20 5.12 -5.24 8.43
N SER A 21 5.94 -6.27 8.64
CA SER A 21 7.39 -6.26 8.34
C SER A 21 7.68 -6.08 6.84
N LEU A 22 6.83 -6.56 5.94
CA LEU A 22 6.97 -6.32 4.50
C LEU A 22 6.61 -4.88 4.12
N MET A 23 5.60 -4.30 4.77
CA MET A 23 5.31 -2.89 4.60
C MET A 23 6.45 -2.02 5.14
N THR A 24 7.04 -2.38 6.29
CA THR A 24 8.21 -1.69 6.83
C THR A 24 9.37 -1.69 5.83
N GLN A 25 9.65 -2.83 5.19
CA GLN A 25 10.65 -2.92 4.13
C GLN A 25 10.30 -2.10 2.88
N ALA A 26 9.02 -1.92 2.55
CA ALA A 26 8.60 -1.01 1.49
C ALA A 26 8.86 0.46 1.88
N MET A 27 8.59 0.84 3.13
CA MET A 27 8.88 2.18 3.66
C MET A 27 10.39 2.49 3.67
N GLU A 28 11.23 1.53 4.07
CA GLU A 28 12.69 1.64 3.97
C GLU A 28 13.14 1.92 2.53
N PHE A 29 12.48 1.31 1.55
CA PHE A 29 12.79 1.55 0.14
C PHE A 29 12.24 2.88 -0.37
N ALA A 30 11.14 3.38 0.20
CA ALA A 30 10.65 4.73 -0.06
C ALA A 30 11.58 5.82 0.50
N GLU A 31 12.32 5.57 1.58
CA GLU A 31 13.40 6.46 2.05
C GLU A 31 14.56 6.53 1.05
N VAL A 32 14.84 5.44 0.34
CA VAL A 32 15.83 5.45 -0.75
C VAL A 32 15.34 6.35 -1.89
N ALA A 33 14.06 6.26 -2.26
CA ALA A 33 13.46 7.16 -3.25
C ALA A 33 13.59 8.63 -2.83
N LEU A 34 13.22 8.94 -1.59
CA LEU A 34 13.35 10.29 -1.02
C LEU A 34 14.79 10.81 -1.10
N SER A 35 15.76 9.97 -0.73
CA SER A 35 17.19 10.29 -0.76
C SER A 35 17.73 10.47 -2.19
N ASN A 36 17.02 9.97 -3.20
CA ASN A 36 17.31 10.15 -4.62
C ASN A 36 16.50 11.30 -5.26
N ASN A 37 15.89 12.16 -4.44
CA ASN A 37 15.00 13.24 -4.89
C ASN A 37 13.82 12.75 -5.75
N GLU A 38 13.33 11.53 -5.50
CA GLU A 38 12.11 10.98 -6.09
C GLU A 38 10.96 11.06 -5.09
N VAL A 39 9.72 11.02 -5.60
CA VAL A 39 8.53 10.91 -4.76
C VAL A 39 8.66 9.61 -3.94
N PRO A 40 8.47 9.62 -2.61
CA PRO A 40 8.74 8.47 -1.75
C PRO A 40 7.61 7.44 -1.79
N ILE A 41 7.38 6.92 -2.99
CA ILE A 41 6.45 5.84 -3.27
C ILE A 41 7.30 4.63 -3.66
N ALA A 42 7.21 3.57 -2.86
CA ALA A 42 7.85 2.29 -3.13
C ALA A 42 6.83 1.15 -3.12
N ALA A 43 7.15 0.13 -3.89
CA ALA A 43 6.35 -1.08 -4.08
C ALA A 43 7.22 -2.33 -3.85
N LEU A 44 6.64 -3.36 -3.24
CA LEU A 44 7.28 -4.64 -2.92
C LEU A 44 6.33 -5.78 -3.28
N LEU A 45 6.79 -6.72 -4.10
CA LEU A 45 6.00 -7.88 -4.50
C LEU A 45 6.35 -9.09 -3.65
N HIS A 46 5.37 -9.60 -2.91
CA HIS A 46 5.50 -10.82 -2.11
C HIS A 46 4.70 -11.96 -2.72
N HIS A 47 5.37 -13.07 -2.98
CA HIS A 47 4.80 -14.31 -3.46
C HIS A 47 4.75 -15.36 -2.33
N PRO A 48 3.65 -16.11 -2.16
CA PRO A 48 3.51 -17.07 -1.06
C PRO A 48 4.61 -18.16 -1.06
N LYS A 49 5.04 -18.60 -2.23
CA LYS A 49 6.10 -19.62 -2.39
C LYS A 49 7.53 -19.08 -2.38
N PHE A 50 7.75 -17.87 -2.89
CA PHE A 50 9.09 -17.35 -3.19
C PHE A 50 9.47 -16.14 -2.32
N HIS A 51 8.61 -15.77 -1.38
CA HIS A 51 8.74 -14.57 -0.54
C HIS A 51 8.87 -13.31 -1.39
N ILE A 52 9.86 -12.46 -1.12
CA ILE A 52 10.03 -11.18 -1.81
C ILE A 52 10.64 -11.43 -3.20
N LEU A 53 9.89 -11.12 -4.25
CA LEU A 53 10.35 -11.29 -5.63
C LEU A 53 11.05 -10.05 -6.20
N GLY A 54 10.68 -8.86 -5.73
CA GLY A 54 11.24 -7.57 -6.16
C GLY A 54 10.76 -6.40 -5.30
N LYS A 55 11.49 -5.28 -5.40
CA LYS A 55 11.18 -3.98 -4.78
C LYS A 55 11.52 -2.89 -5.79
N SER A 56 10.66 -1.90 -5.93
CA SER A 56 10.87 -0.74 -6.82
C SER A 56 10.42 0.56 -6.12
N PHE A 57 10.80 1.70 -6.69
CA PHE A 57 10.27 3.00 -6.29
C PHE A 57 10.01 3.90 -7.51
N ASN A 58 9.38 5.06 -7.29
CA ASN A 58 9.12 6.04 -8.35
C ASN A 58 10.42 6.53 -8.99
N LEU A 59 10.46 6.61 -10.32
CA LEU A 59 11.62 7.08 -11.08
C LEU A 59 11.25 8.23 -12.03
N THR A 60 10.14 8.92 -11.76
CA THR A 60 9.55 9.95 -12.63
C THR A 60 10.49 11.13 -12.86
N ASN A 61 11.23 11.56 -11.84
CA ASN A 61 12.14 12.71 -11.95
C ASN A 61 13.41 12.37 -12.70
N LYS A 62 13.93 11.15 -12.50
CA LYS A 62 15.13 10.63 -13.16
C LYS A 62 14.87 10.28 -14.62
N SER A 63 13.72 9.66 -14.92
CA SER A 63 13.38 9.24 -16.27
C SER A 63 12.76 10.33 -17.13
N LEU A 64 12.30 11.43 -16.53
CA LEU A 64 11.46 12.45 -17.18
C LEU A 64 10.20 11.86 -17.82
N ASN A 65 9.72 10.73 -17.27
CA ASN A 65 8.52 10.05 -17.71
C ASN A 65 7.54 9.91 -16.54
N GLY A 66 6.39 10.59 -16.67
CA GLY A 66 5.32 10.57 -15.67
C GLY A 66 4.67 9.21 -15.45
N THR A 67 4.95 8.19 -16.27
CA THR A 67 4.40 6.85 -16.09
C THR A 67 5.30 5.91 -15.27
N ASN A 68 6.55 6.29 -14.98
CA ASN A 68 7.52 5.43 -14.27
C ASN A 68 7.28 5.39 -12.76
N HIS A 69 6.08 4.99 -12.38
CA HIS A 69 5.68 4.73 -10.99
C HIS A 69 6.28 3.43 -10.47
N ALA A 70 6.37 3.31 -9.15
CA ALA A 70 6.89 2.13 -8.47
C ALA A 70 6.27 0.83 -9.02
N GLU A 71 4.95 0.75 -9.13
CA GLU A 71 4.25 -0.47 -9.56
C GLU A 71 4.59 -0.86 -11.01
N LEU A 72 4.70 0.11 -11.91
CA LEU A 72 5.09 -0.15 -13.31
C LEU A 72 6.56 -0.57 -13.40
N ASN A 73 7.45 0.09 -12.64
CA ASN A 73 8.85 -0.28 -12.57
C ASN A 73 9.01 -1.71 -12.05
N LEU A 74 8.24 -2.08 -11.01
CA LEU A 74 8.25 -3.43 -10.45
C LEU A 74 7.75 -4.47 -11.45
N TYR A 75 6.67 -4.17 -12.17
CA TYR A 75 6.18 -5.03 -13.25
C TYR A 75 7.26 -5.29 -14.30
N ASN A 76 7.95 -4.26 -14.76
CA ASN A 76 9.02 -4.41 -15.75
C ASN A 76 10.17 -5.27 -15.22
N GLU A 77 10.60 -5.07 -13.97
CA GLU A 77 11.64 -5.89 -13.32
C GLU A 77 11.22 -7.36 -13.21
N ILE A 78 9.99 -7.63 -12.76
CA ILE A 78 9.46 -8.99 -12.61
C ILE A 78 9.31 -9.66 -13.98
N LYS A 79 8.84 -8.93 -15.00
CA LYS A 79 8.74 -9.44 -16.37
C LYS A 79 10.10 -9.86 -16.95
N LEU A 80 11.14 -9.07 -16.69
CA LEU A 80 12.50 -9.41 -17.14
C LEU A 80 13.09 -10.59 -16.38
N LYS A 81 12.82 -10.69 -15.07
CA LYS A 81 13.31 -11.78 -14.21
C LYS A 81 12.58 -13.11 -14.46
N PHE A 82 11.31 -13.04 -14.87
CA PHE A 82 10.41 -14.20 -15.00
C PHE A 82 9.62 -14.15 -16.33
N PRO A 83 10.27 -14.18 -17.49
CA PRO A 83 9.62 -13.93 -18.79
C PRO A 83 8.46 -14.89 -19.05
N ASP A 84 8.62 -16.18 -18.73
CA ASP A 84 7.67 -17.23 -19.08
C ASP A 84 6.45 -17.30 -18.13
N ASN A 85 6.55 -16.79 -16.90
CA ASN A 85 5.53 -16.96 -15.87
C ASN A 85 5.21 -15.70 -15.05
N HIS A 86 5.70 -14.52 -15.45
CA HIS A 86 5.42 -13.26 -14.73
C HIS A 86 3.93 -13.02 -14.49
N LEU A 87 3.06 -13.29 -15.47
CA LEU A 87 1.61 -13.09 -15.31
C LEU A 87 1.02 -13.97 -14.18
N GLN A 88 1.41 -15.24 -14.12
CA GLN A 88 0.99 -16.13 -13.05
C GLN A 88 1.53 -15.68 -11.70
N ILE A 89 2.79 -15.22 -11.65
CA ILE A 89 3.39 -14.66 -10.44
C ILE A 89 2.53 -13.53 -9.88
N TRP A 90 2.09 -12.59 -10.72
CA TRP A 90 1.24 -11.47 -10.28
C TRP A 90 -0.11 -11.96 -9.72
N GLN A 91 -0.74 -12.94 -10.38
CA GLN A 91 -2.01 -13.53 -9.93
C GLN A 91 -1.95 -14.18 -8.55
N GLU A 92 -0.79 -14.69 -8.15
CA GLU A 92 -0.59 -15.35 -6.86
C GLU A 92 -0.01 -14.41 -5.79
N SER A 93 0.43 -13.21 -6.18
CA SER A 93 1.20 -12.31 -5.33
C SER A 93 0.36 -11.28 -4.58
N THR A 94 0.94 -10.79 -3.49
CA THR A 94 0.47 -9.62 -2.74
C THR A 94 1.45 -8.47 -2.93
N LEU A 95 0.94 -7.33 -3.39
CA LEU A 95 1.70 -6.10 -3.52
C LEU A 95 1.61 -5.29 -2.22
N TYR A 96 2.75 -4.90 -1.66
CA TYR A 96 2.83 -3.90 -0.60
C TYR A 96 3.31 -2.59 -1.22
N VAL A 97 2.53 -1.52 -1.08
CA VAL A 97 2.87 -0.22 -1.65
C VAL A 97 2.63 0.89 -0.63
N THR A 98 3.60 1.79 -0.48
CA THR A 98 3.55 2.83 0.56
C THR A 98 2.35 3.80 0.43
N VAL A 99 1.88 4.04 -0.80
CA VAL A 99 0.74 4.92 -1.11
C VAL A 99 -0.22 4.19 -2.03
N GLU A 100 -1.52 4.44 -1.89
CA GLU A 100 -2.57 3.87 -2.75
C GLU A 100 -2.21 4.03 -4.24
N PRO A 101 -2.26 2.93 -5.03
CA PRO A 101 -2.02 2.99 -6.46
C PRO A 101 -2.89 4.02 -7.15
N CYS A 102 -2.30 4.80 -8.05
CA CYS A 102 -3.08 5.70 -8.87
C CYS A 102 -3.95 4.92 -9.88
N ILE A 103 -4.91 5.58 -10.52
CA ILE A 103 -5.80 5.01 -11.56
C ILE A 103 -5.03 4.17 -12.60
N MET A 104 -3.89 4.68 -13.09
CA MET A 104 -3.05 3.97 -14.06
C MET A 104 -2.48 2.67 -13.48
N CYS A 105 -1.87 2.74 -12.30
CA CYS A 105 -1.28 1.57 -11.65
C CYS A 105 -2.36 0.56 -11.23
N ALA A 106 -3.50 1.02 -10.73
CA ALA A 106 -4.64 0.18 -10.39
C ALA A 106 -5.20 -0.58 -11.60
N SER A 107 -5.27 0.08 -12.78
CA SER A 107 -5.65 -0.56 -14.04
C SER A 107 -4.64 -1.59 -14.53
N LEU A 108 -3.34 -1.29 -14.41
CA LEU A 108 -2.27 -2.27 -14.68
C LEU A 108 -2.44 -3.52 -13.79
N LEU A 109 -2.63 -3.32 -12.49
CA LEU A 109 -2.75 -4.40 -11.52
C LEU A 109 -4.00 -5.26 -11.76
N ASP A 110 -5.12 -4.66 -12.17
CA ASP A 110 -6.31 -5.42 -12.58
C ASP A 110 -6.09 -6.25 -13.85
N GLN A 111 -5.37 -5.71 -14.84
CA GLN A 111 -5.00 -6.44 -16.06
C GLN A 111 -4.07 -7.61 -15.75
N LEU A 112 -3.18 -7.45 -14.77
CA LEU A 112 -2.32 -8.52 -14.24
C LEU A 112 -3.06 -9.51 -13.35
N LYS A 113 -4.34 -9.24 -13.02
CA LYS A 113 -5.18 -10.06 -12.16
C LYS A 113 -4.55 -10.32 -10.79
N ILE A 114 -3.91 -9.29 -10.22
CA ILE A 114 -3.23 -9.42 -8.93
C ILE A 114 -4.18 -9.94 -7.84
N LYS A 115 -3.69 -10.79 -6.93
CA LYS A 115 -4.52 -11.31 -5.83
C LYS A 115 -4.95 -10.18 -4.88
N ARG A 116 -3.99 -9.34 -4.49
CA ARG A 116 -4.16 -8.39 -3.38
C ARG A 116 -3.15 -7.25 -3.42
N VAL A 117 -3.60 -6.08 -3.01
CA VAL A 117 -2.80 -4.89 -2.79
C VAL A 117 -3.00 -4.41 -1.36
N ILE A 118 -1.90 -4.19 -0.65
CA ILE A 118 -1.84 -3.66 0.70
C ILE A 118 -1.11 -2.32 0.62
N PHE A 119 -1.70 -1.27 1.17
CA PHE A 119 -1.11 0.06 1.10
C PHE A 119 -1.23 0.87 2.38
N GLY A 120 -0.30 1.84 2.52
CA GLY A 120 -0.24 2.73 3.67
C GLY A 120 -1.16 3.92 3.52
N ALA A 121 -0.65 5.01 2.94
CA ALA A 121 -1.40 6.24 2.75
C ALA A 121 -2.40 6.17 1.61
N VAL A 122 -3.51 6.89 1.75
CA VAL A 122 -4.51 7.09 0.69
C VAL A 122 -4.02 8.11 -0.34
N ASN A 123 -4.40 7.93 -1.60
CA ASN A 123 -4.08 8.85 -2.68
C ASN A 123 -5.30 9.70 -3.05
N GLU A 124 -5.51 10.77 -2.29
CA GLU A 124 -6.69 11.65 -2.39
C GLU A 124 -6.90 12.29 -3.77
N ARG A 125 -5.85 12.39 -4.60
CA ARG A 125 -5.93 13.08 -5.89
C ARG A 125 -6.12 12.14 -7.07
N PHE A 126 -5.52 10.96 -7.01
CA PHE A 126 -5.42 10.07 -8.17
C PHE A 126 -5.67 8.59 -7.83
N GLY A 127 -6.09 8.26 -6.61
CA GLY A 127 -6.20 6.89 -6.15
C GLY A 127 -7.25 6.07 -6.91
N GLY A 128 -6.83 4.90 -7.38
CA GLY A 128 -7.64 4.00 -8.19
C GLY A 128 -8.24 2.84 -7.41
N ASN A 129 -8.02 2.75 -6.10
CA ASN A 129 -8.41 1.59 -5.30
C ASN A 129 -9.55 1.88 -4.30
N GLY A 130 -10.04 3.12 -4.23
CA GLY A 130 -11.23 3.48 -3.46
C GLY A 130 -11.35 4.97 -3.13
N SER A 131 -10.26 5.74 -3.18
CA SER A 131 -10.34 7.18 -2.82
C SER A 131 -10.97 8.06 -3.89
N VAL A 132 -10.62 7.85 -5.16
CA VAL A 132 -11.20 8.59 -6.31
C VAL A 132 -11.98 7.65 -7.22
N PHE A 133 -11.34 6.55 -7.61
CA PHE A 133 -11.98 5.46 -8.36
C PHE A 133 -11.78 4.13 -7.65
N ASN A 134 -12.61 3.16 -7.99
CA ASN A 134 -12.50 1.79 -7.51
C ASN A 134 -12.32 0.84 -8.70
N ILE A 135 -11.08 0.57 -9.08
CA ILE A 135 -10.71 -0.19 -10.29
C ILE A 135 -10.37 -1.63 -9.94
N GLY A 136 -10.93 -2.57 -10.70
CA GLY A 136 -10.60 -3.98 -10.63
C GLY A 136 -11.20 -4.72 -9.43
N ASN A 137 -11.18 -6.05 -9.53
CA ASN A 137 -11.80 -6.96 -8.55
C ASN A 137 -10.73 -7.78 -7.82
N TYR A 138 -9.85 -7.10 -7.09
CA TYR A 138 -8.84 -7.69 -6.21
C TYR A 138 -8.93 -7.10 -4.81
N GLN A 139 -8.34 -7.77 -3.82
CA GLN A 139 -8.39 -7.31 -2.43
C GLN A 139 -7.56 -6.04 -2.23
N LYS A 140 -8.15 -4.99 -1.64
CA LYS A 140 -7.53 -3.68 -1.44
C LYS A 140 -7.52 -3.37 0.05
N ILE A 141 -6.36 -3.48 0.69
CA ILE A 141 -6.24 -3.33 2.14
C ILE A 141 -5.49 -2.03 2.45
N PRO A 142 -6.17 -0.98 2.92
CA PRO A 142 -5.56 0.31 3.22
C PRO A 142 -5.01 0.37 4.66
N GLY A 143 -4.21 1.40 4.94
CA GLY A 143 -3.83 1.81 6.30
C GLY A 143 -2.64 1.09 6.93
N VAL A 144 -2.00 0.14 6.25
CA VAL A 144 -0.82 -0.55 6.80
C VAL A 144 0.38 0.39 6.72
N GLY A 145 0.83 0.92 7.86
CA GLY A 145 1.93 1.91 7.92
C GLY A 145 1.51 3.32 7.47
N LEU A 146 0.25 3.70 7.70
CA LEU A 146 -0.34 4.98 7.31
C LEU A 146 0.48 6.19 7.77
N GLU A 147 0.77 6.29 9.08
CA GLU A 147 1.52 7.42 9.61
C GLU A 147 2.89 7.57 8.94
N MET A 148 3.60 6.46 8.75
CA MET A 148 4.92 6.44 8.10
C MET A 148 4.86 6.92 6.65
N ALA A 149 3.91 6.43 5.86
CA ALA A 149 3.74 6.88 4.47
C ALA A 149 3.39 8.37 4.38
N VAL A 150 2.49 8.84 5.24
CA VAL A 150 2.12 10.26 5.30
C VAL A 150 3.32 11.13 5.69
N MET A 151 4.13 10.68 6.64
CA MET A 151 5.36 11.36 7.05
C MET A 151 6.39 11.45 5.91
N LEU A 152 6.59 10.37 5.17
CA LEU A 152 7.48 10.37 4.00
C LEU A 152 7.03 11.38 2.94
N LEU A 153 5.74 11.38 2.59
CA LEU A 153 5.17 12.36 1.66
C LEU A 153 5.33 13.80 2.15
N ARG A 154 5.05 14.07 3.43
CA ARG A 154 5.24 15.40 4.02
C ARG A 154 6.70 15.86 3.95
N ARG A 155 7.66 14.96 4.22
CA ARG A 155 9.09 15.24 4.06
C ARG A 155 9.42 15.62 2.62
N PHE A 156 8.94 14.84 1.64
CA PHE A 156 9.17 15.13 0.23
C PHE A 156 8.63 16.50 -0.21
N TYR A 157 7.40 16.88 0.18
CA TYR A 157 6.81 18.15 -0.27
C TYR A 157 7.48 19.41 0.31
N ILE A 158 8.19 19.26 1.42
CA ILE A 158 8.97 20.34 2.05
C ILE A 158 10.34 20.49 1.39
N LEU A 159 10.91 19.43 0.85
CA LEU A 159 12.10 19.54 0.02
C LEU A 159 11.82 20.55 -1.11
N GLU A 160 12.79 21.45 -1.33
CA GLU A 160 12.71 22.39 -2.42
C GLU A 160 12.83 21.62 -3.74
N ASN A 161 11.85 21.81 -4.63
CA ASN A 161 11.97 21.33 -5.99
C ASN A 161 12.67 22.42 -6.78
N GLU A 162 13.98 22.29 -6.98
CA GLU A 162 14.79 23.23 -7.76
C GLU A 162 14.27 23.43 -9.20
N ARG A 163 13.50 22.46 -9.71
CA ARG A 163 12.92 22.48 -11.06
C ARG A 163 11.53 23.12 -11.12
N SER A 164 10.97 23.58 -10.00
CA SER A 164 9.66 24.26 -9.97
C SER A 164 9.79 25.64 -10.65
N PRO A 165 8.98 25.95 -11.68
CA PRO A 165 9.07 27.23 -12.39
C PRO A 165 8.79 28.43 -11.48
N ASP A 166 7.87 28.26 -10.53
CA ASP A 166 7.61 29.23 -9.48
C ASP A 166 8.35 28.85 -8.21
N LYS A 167 9.20 29.77 -7.73
CA LYS A 167 9.76 29.73 -6.37
C LYS A 167 8.67 30.11 -5.38
N ILE A 168 7.69 29.23 -5.17
CA ILE A 168 6.75 29.38 -4.06
C ILE A 168 7.59 29.37 -2.78
N ASN A 169 7.47 30.41 -1.96
CA ASN A 169 8.27 30.61 -0.75
C ASN A 169 7.93 29.51 0.27
N LYS A 170 8.60 28.35 0.20
CA LYS A 170 8.31 27.15 1.01
C LYS A 170 8.89 27.21 2.43
N LYS A 171 9.66 28.27 2.77
CA LYS A 171 10.35 28.45 4.07
C LYS A 171 9.45 28.37 5.31
N GLU A 172 8.13 28.56 5.15
CA GLU A 172 7.17 28.54 6.26
C GLU A 172 6.45 27.20 6.46
N ARG A 173 6.62 26.21 5.57
CA ARG A 173 5.92 24.92 5.68
C ARG A 173 6.51 24.07 6.81
N LYS A 174 5.84 24.05 7.96
CA LYS A 174 6.15 23.14 9.06
C LYS A 174 5.53 21.75 8.79
N ILE A 175 6.28 20.68 9.05
CA ILE A 175 5.70 19.33 9.10
C ILE A 175 4.73 19.29 10.26
N ASN A 176 3.49 18.91 9.98
CA ASN A 176 2.56 18.49 11.01
C ASN A 176 2.90 17.05 11.41
N PHE A 177 3.23 16.82 12.67
CA PHE A 177 3.59 15.48 13.18
C PHE A 177 2.44 14.80 13.94
N ASP A 178 1.35 15.53 14.21
CA ASP A 178 0.35 15.10 15.20
C ASP A 178 -1.01 14.78 14.59
N GLN A 179 -1.30 15.32 13.39
CA GLN A 179 -2.55 15.12 12.67
C GLN A 179 -2.32 14.23 11.45
N PHE A 180 -3.11 13.17 11.34
CA PHE A 180 -3.08 12.22 10.23
C PHE A 180 -4.48 12.08 9.63
N PRO A 181 -4.59 11.78 8.32
CA PRO A 181 -5.89 11.61 7.68
C PRO A 181 -6.64 10.43 8.28
N ILE A 182 -7.95 10.61 8.47
CA ILE A 182 -8.84 9.53 8.92
C ILE A 182 -9.20 8.69 7.70
N LEU A 183 -9.01 7.38 7.81
CA LEU A 183 -9.26 6.45 6.73
C LEU A 183 -10.69 5.93 6.78
N ASN A 184 -11.46 6.16 5.73
CA ASN A 184 -12.77 5.54 5.56
C ASN A 184 -12.62 4.15 4.94
N TYR A 185 -12.56 3.11 5.79
CA TYR A 185 -12.36 1.73 5.35
C TYR A 185 -13.51 1.17 4.51
N ALA A 186 -14.73 1.69 4.65
CA ALA A 186 -15.89 1.24 3.87
C ALA A 186 -15.73 1.49 2.36
N ASN A 187 -14.81 2.38 1.97
CA ASN A 187 -14.47 2.60 0.56
C ASN A 187 -13.64 1.45 -0.05
N TYR A 188 -13.06 0.57 0.78
CA TYR A 188 -12.05 -0.39 0.36
C TYR A 188 -12.39 -1.84 0.71
N ILE A 189 -12.93 -2.09 1.91
CA ILE A 189 -13.24 -3.43 2.42
C ILE A 189 -14.57 -3.44 3.16
N ASP A 190 -15.26 -4.58 3.10
CA ASP A 190 -16.44 -4.83 3.90
C ASP A 190 -16.09 -5.20 5.36
N ARG A 191 -17.13 -5.25 6.20
CA ARG A 191 -17.00 -5.55 7.63
C ARG A 191 -16.48 -6.96 7.90
N GLU A 192 -16.85 -7.93 7.08
CA GLU A 192 -16.39 -9.31 7.22
C GLU A 192 -14.87 -9.39 6.97
N THR A 193 -14.41 -8.81 5.87
CA THR A 193 -13.00 -8.65 5.52
C THR A 193 -12.23 -7.93 6.61
N TRP A 194 -12.79 -6.84 7.15
CA TRP A 194 -12.19 -6.12 8.28
C TRP A 194 -11.94 -7.05 9.48
N ILE A 195 -12.98 -7.76 9.94
CA ILE A 195 -12.89 -8.65 11.10
C ILE A 195 -11.89 -9.77 10.82
N ASN A 196 -11.86 -10.30 9.60
CA ASN A 196 -10.91 -11.34 9.21
C ASN A 196 -9.45 -10.86 9.23
N ILE A 197 -9.20 -9.59 8.92
CA ILE A 197 -7.85 -9.01 8.91
C ILE A 197 -7.41 -8.59 10.32
N TRP A 198 -8.28 -7.88 11.04
CA TRP A 198 -7.93 -7.16 12.27
C TRP A 198 -8.50 -7.77 13.54
N GLY A 199 -9.40 -8.75 13.43
CA GLY A 199 -10.14 -9.32 14.56
C GLY A 199 -11.36 -8.50 14.97
N ASP A 200 -12.14 -9.04 15.91
CA ASP A 200 -13.40 -8.44 16.37
C ASP A 200 -13.14 -7.31 17.39
N ILE A 201 -13.23 -6.07 16.90
CA ILE A 201 -13.45 -4.79 17.61
C ILE A 201 -12.41 -4.37 18.69
N SER A 202 -11.49 -5.25 19.10
CA SER A 202 -10.52 -5.01 20.20
C SER A 202 -9.07 -5.02 19.73
N ALA A 203 -8.80 -5.53 18.53
CA ALA A 203 -7.45 -5.77 18.01
C ALA A 203 -7.04 -4.86 16.85
N GLY A 204 -7.93 -3.94 16.41
CA GLY A 204 -7.61 -2.85 15.47
C GLY A 204 -6.71 -1.74 16.07
N LEU A 205 -6.13 -2.02 17.23
CA LEU A 205 -5.22 -1.16 17.96
C LEU A 205 -3.78 -1.46 17.52
N LEU A 206 -3.11 -0.41 17.05
CA LEU A 206 -1.68 -0.15 17.29
C LEU A 206 -0.67 -0.84 16.35
N TRP A 207 -0.59 -0.37 15.10
CA TRP A 207 0.74 0.06 14.61
C TRP A 207 0.95 1.57 14.86
N ASP A 208 -0.13 2.36 14.82
CA ASP A 208 -0.11 3.83 14.92
C ASP A 208 -0.66 4.35 16.27
N LYS A 209 0.05 4.07 17.37
CA LYS A 209 -0.12 4.71 18.71
C LYS A 209 -1.56 4.93 19.26
N GLY A 210 -2.53 4.09 18.91
CA GLY A 210 -3.73 3.91 19.74
C GLY A 210 -4.81 4.96 19.54
N LYS A 211 -4.78 5.69 18.42
CA LYS A 211 -5.93 6.48 17.98
C LYS A 211 -6.84 5.55 17.16
N GLY A 212 -7.83 4.99 17.86
CA GLY A 212 -8.66 3.88 17.39
C GLY A 212 -9.39 4.15 16.08
N ILE A 213 -9.47 3.10 15.26
CA ILE A 213 -10.41 2.99 14.14
C ILE A 213 -11.67 2.34 14.74
N THR A 214 -12.73 3.11 14.90
CA THR A 214 -14.05 2.56 15.26
C THR A 214 -14.85 2.29 14.00
N LEU A 215 -15.36 1.06 13.88
CA LEU A 215 -16.46 0.74 12.97
C LEU A 215 -17.76 1.09 13.71
N GLU A 216 -18.35 2.25 13.43
CA GLU A 216 -19.77 2.45 13.69
C GLU A 216 -20.51 2.78 12.38
N GLY A 217 -21.65 2.10 12.23
CA GLY A 217 -22.51 1.95 11.05
C GLY A 217 -22.53 3.06 10.00
N ASP A 218 -22.38 2.62 8.74
CA ASP A 218 -22.96 3.15 7.49
C ASP A 218 -22.82 4.64 7.13
N THR A 219 -22.14 5.48 7.88
CA THR A 219 -21.78 6.84 7.44
C THR A 219 -20.66 7.36 8.33
N ILE A 220 -19.47 7.63 7.77
CA ILE A 220 -18.34 8.07 8.60
C ILE A 220 -17.98 9.52 8.27
N SER A 221 -18.47 10.38 9.15
CA SER A 221 -17.98 11.72 9.46
C SER A 221 -17.81 11.81 10.99
N PHE A 222 -16.86 12.63 11.47
CA PHE A 222 -17.11 13.78 12.37
C PHE A 222 -15.97 14.12 13.35
N ASN A 223 -15.68 15.42 13.35
CA ASN A 223 -15.42 16.33 14.48
C ASN A 223 -14.88 15.76 15.80
N ILE A 224 -13.69 16.22 16.16
CA ILE A 224 -13.53 17.15 17.31
C ILE A 224 -12.68 18.33 16.83
#